data_AF-A0AAV7A1D9-F1
#
_entry.id   AF-A0AAV7A1D9-F1
#
_cell.length_a   1.000
_cell.length_b   1.000
_cell.length_c   1.000
_cell.angle_alpha   90.00
_cell.angle_beta   90.00
_cell.angle_gamma   90.00
#
_symmetry.space_group_name_H-M   'P 1'
#
loop_
_entity.id
_entity.type
_entity.pdbx_description
1 polymer ?
#
loop_
_entity_poly.entity_id
_entity_poly.type
_entity_poly.pdbx_seq_one_letter_code
_entity_poly.pdbx_strand_id
1 'polypeptide(L)'
;MKERWKNMPSPTYIVGFLFVLFIVGFCIQYTDLLILFKQLNPKLDENYKELEHCKTLLYGENKKKRALNVLAPWLAPIIWNGTYNITMLDAQHKDTRIGLFVFGVKK
;
A
#
# COMPACT_ATOMS: atom_id res chain seq x y z
N MET A 1 -12.51 1.15 61.62
CA MET A 1 -12.07 1.54 60.25
C MET A 1 -11.44 0.37 59.48
N LYS A 2 -11.85 -0.89 59.72
CA LYS A 2 -11.19 -2.11 59.20
C LYS A 2 -12.06 -2.98 58.30
N GLU A 3 -13.32 -2.60 58.08
CA GLU A 3 -14.31 -3.41 57.35
C GLU A 3 -14.43 -3.06 55.86
N ARG A 4 -13.78 -2.00 55.39
CA ARG A 4 -13.97 -1.47 54.03
C ARG A 4 -13.32 -2.30 52.92
N TRP A 5 -12.49 -3.29 53.26
CA TRP A 5 -11.66 -4.05 52.31
C TRP A 5 -12.14 -5.50 52.06
N LYS A 6 -13.23 -5.95 52.68
CA LYS A 6 -13.72 -7.34 52.51
C LYS A 6 -14.39 -7.62 51.16
N ASN A 7 -14.76 -6.58 50.40
CA ASN A 7 -15.51 -6.73 49.15
C ASN A 7 -14.68 -6.42 47.89
N MET A 8 -13.35 -6.39 47.97
CA MET A 8 -12.54 -6.19 46.76
C MET A 8 -12.45 -7.49 45.95
N PRO A 9 -12.71 -7.45 44.63
CA PRO A 9 -12.51 -8.60 43.78
C PRO A 9 -11.03 -9.01 43.81
N SER A 10 -10.77 -10.32 43.91
CA SER A 10 -9.41 -10.85 44.03
C SER A 10 -8.51 -10.35 42.88
N PRO A 11 -7.26 -9.96 43.15
CA PRO A 11 -6.37 -9.36 42.14
C PRO A 11 -6.14 -10.25 40.90
N THR A 12 -6.29 -11.56 41.04
CA THR A 12 -6.26 -12.54 39.93
C THR A 12 -7.36 -12.32 38.90
N TYR A 13 -8.55 -11.87 39.32
CA TYR A 13 -9.68 -11.60 38.42
C TYR A 13 -9.43 -10.36 37.55
N ILE A 14 -8.78 -9.34 38.11
CA ILE A 14 -8.46 -8.09 37.41
C ILE A 14 -7.44 -8.35 36.30
N VAL A 15 -6.41 -9.15 36.58
CA VAL A 15 -5.38 -9.51 35.59
C VAL A 15 -5.98 -10.37 34.48
N GLY A 16 -6.84 -11.34 34.81
CA GLY A 16 -7.55 -12.14 33.82
C GLY A 16 -8.44 -11.29 32.90
N PHE A 17 -9.16 -10.33 33.47
CA PHE A 17 -10.01 -9.42 32.71
C PHE A 17 -9.22 -8.53 31.75
N LEU A 18 -8.08 -7.98 32.19
CA LEU A 18 -7.20 -7.19 31.34
C LEU A 18 -6.59 -8.01 30.19
N PHE A 19 -6.22 -9.26 30.46
CA PHE A 19 -5.71 -10.17 29.43
C PHE A 19 -6.77 -10.46 28.36
N VAL A 20 -8.02 -10.69 28.77
CA VAL A 20 -9.13 -10.89 27.82
C VAL A 20 -9.36 -9.64 26.96
N LEU A 21 -9.32 -8.45 27.56
CA LEU A 21 -9.45 -7.19 26.80
C LEU A 21 -8.31 -6.99 25.80
N PHE A 22 -7.08 -7.37 26.17
CA PHE A 22 -5.93 -7.31 25.27
C PHE A 22 -6.10 -8.25 24.06
N ILE A 23 -6.55 -9.48 24.30
CA ILE A 23 -6.83 -10.45 23.22
C ILE A 23 -7.95 -9.96 22.31
N VAL A 24 -9.04 -9.41 22.87
CA VAL A 24 -10.16 -8.87 22.07
C VAL A 24 -9.70 -7.68 21.24
N GLY A 25 -8.95 -6.74 21.82
CA GLY A 25 -8.39 -5.60 21.10
C GLY A 25 -7.44 -6.03 19.97
N PHE A 26 -6.58 -7.01 20.24
CA PHE A 26 -5.67 -7.56 19.22
C PHE A 26 -6.44 -8.27 18.10
N CYS A 27 -7.51 -9.02 18.43
CA CYS A 27 -8.37 -9.66 17.44
C CYS A 27 -9.05 -8.63 16.51
N ILE A 28 -9.58 -7.53 17.06
CA ILE A 28 -10.21 -6.46 16.28
C ILE A 28 -9.19 -5.83 15.32
N GLN A 29 -8.01 -5.48 15.83
CA GLN A 29 -6.97 -4.85 15.02
C GLN A 29 -6.40 -5.79 13.94
N TYR A 30 -6.34 -7.10 14.23
CA TYR A 30 -5.94 -8.10 13.26
C TYR A 30 -7.01 -8.30 12.17
N THR A 31 -8.30 -8.25 12.52
CA THR A 31 -9.37 -8.33 11.52
C THR A 31 -9.37 -7.14 10.55
N ASP A 32 -9.10 -5.93 11.03
CA ASP A 32 -9.00 -4.74 10.16
C ASP A 32 -7.83 -4.84 9.18
N LEU A 33 -6.67 -5.33 9.65
CA LEU A 33 -5.50 -5.56 8.80
C LEU A 33 -5.79 -6.64 7.74
N LEU A 34 -6.51 -7.70 8.12
CA LEU A 34 -6.87 -8.80 7.23
C LEU A 34 -7.91 -8.36 6.18
N ILE A 35 -8.83 -7.47 6.54
CA ILE A 35 -9.79 -6.83 5.60
C ILE A 35 -9.04 -5.94 4.60
N LEU A 36 -8.08 -5.12 5.06
CA LEU A 36 -7.27 -4.28 4.18
C LEU A 36 -6.43 -5.13 3.21
N PHE A 37 -5.81 -6.20 3.69
CA PHE A 37 -5.04 -7.12 2.86
C PHE A 37 -5.92 -7.81 1.81
N LYS A 38 -7.15 -8.18 2.20
CA LYS A 38 -8.16 -8.76 1.30
C LYS A 38 -8.69 -7.76 0.27
N GLN A 39 -8.66 -6.46 0.54
CA GLN A 39 -9.00 -5.39 -0.41
C GLN A 39 -7.86 -5.10 -1.40
N LEU A 40 -6.59 -5.21 -0.97
CA LEU A 40 -5.43 -5.00 -1.83
C LEU A 40 -5.16 -6.17 -2.80
N ASN A 41 -5.39 -7.41 -2.36
CA ASN A 41 -5.16 -8.61 -3.17
C ASN A 41 -5.88 -8.64 -4.54
N PRO A 42 -7.21 -8.40 -4.63
CA PRO A 42 -7.92 -8.41 -5.91
C PRO A 42 -7.46 -7.28 -6.83
N LYS A 43 -7.11 -6.12 -6.27
CA LYS A 43 -6.59 -4.98 -7.03
C LYS A 43 -5.20 -5.23 -7.60
N LEU A 44 -4.38 -6.03 -6.90
CA LEU A 44 -3.06 -6.44 -7.38
C LEU A 44 -3.18 -7.49 -8.49
N ASP A 45 -4.10 -8.46 -8.35
CA ASP A 45 -4.37 -9.51 -9.33
C ASP A 45 -4.94 -8.96 -10.64
N GLU A 46 -5.86 -7.99 -10.56
CA GLU A 46 -6.40 -7.28 -11.72
C GLU A 46 -5.31 -6.50 -12.46
N ASN A 47 -4.46 -5.78 -11.73
CA ASN A 47 -3.35 -5.01 -12.32
C ASN A 47 -2.30 -5.92 -12.99
N TYR A 48 -2.06 -7.12 -12.44
CA TYR A 48 -1.18 -8.13 -13.03
C TYR A 48 -1.76 -8.70 -14.34
N LYS A 49 -3.07 -9.01 -14.36
CA LYS A 49 -3.78 -9.48 -15.55
C LYS A 49 -3.83 -8.44 -16.66
N GLU A 50 -4.05 -7.17 -16.33
CA GLU A 50 -3.99 -6.05 -17.27
C GLU A 50 -2.59 -5.91 -17.88
N LEU A 51 -1.54 -6.06 -17.06
CA LEU A 51 -0.14 -6.04 -17.52
C LEU A 51 0.17 -7.21 -18.47
N GLU A 52 -0.33 -8.40 -18.17
CA GLU A 52 -0.12 -9.60 -19.00
C GLU A 52 -0.92 -9.54 -20.31
N HIS A 53 -2.13 -8.98 -20.27
CA HIS A 53 -2.95 -8.68 -21.45
C HIS A 53 -2.26 -7.65 -22.36
N CYS A 54 -1.73 -6.57 -21.79
CA CYS A 54 -0.92 -5.58 -22.52
C CYS A 54 0.35 -6.20 -23.12
N LYS A 55 1.02 -7.11 -22.41
CA LYS A 55 2.22 -7.80 -22.89
C LYS A 55 1.91 -8.71 -24.09
N THR A 56 0.75 -9.37 -24.06
CA THR A 56 0.27 -10.23 -25.16
C THR A 56 -0.10 -9.40 -26.39
N LEU A 57 -0.77 -8.26 -26.21
CA LEU A 57 -1.12 -7.32 -27.28
C LEU A 57 0.10 -6.61 -27.90
N LEU A 58 1.18 -6.44 -27.13
CA LEU A 58 2.43 -5.85 -27.64
C LEU A 58 3.30 -6.84 -28.42
N TYR A 59 3.13 -8.15 -28.23
CA TYR A 59 3.95 -9.18 -28.87
C TYR A 59 3.27 -9.86 -30.08
N GLY A 60 1.94 -9.83 -30.12
CA GLY A 60 1.13 -10.38 -31.21
C GLY A 60 0.61 -9.30 -32.15
N GLU A 61 1.02 -9.38 -33.40
CA GLU A 61 0.49 -8.68 -34.58
C GLU A 61 0.93 -7.23 -34.87
N ASN A 62 1.71 -7.14 -35.96
CA ASN A 62 1.88 -5.98 -36.86
C ASN A 62 2.76 -4.80 -36.40
N LYS A 63 4.08 -5.01 -36.61
CA LYS A 63 5.00 -4.14 -37.38
C LYS A 63 4.45 -2.72 -37.68
N LYS A 64 4.79 -1.74 -36.83
CA LYS A 64 4.88 -0.26 -37.09
C LYS A 64 4.26 0.64 -36.02
N LYS A 65 4.26 0.26 -34.74
CA LYS A 65 4.48 1.24 -33.67
C LYS A 65 5.45 0.60 -32.69
N ARG A 66 6.61 1.24 -32.52
CA ARG A 66 7.72 0.76 -31.67
C ARG A 66 7.14 0.22 -30.36
N ALA A 67 7.33 -1.06 -30.09
CA ALA A 67 7.11 -1.63 -28.77
C ALA A 67 7.98 -0.81 -27.82
N LEU A 68 7.34 0.14 -27.14
CA LEU A 68 8.00 1.05 -26.24
C LEU A 68 8.40 0.17 -25.06
N ASN A 69 9.70 -0.05 -24.86
CA ASN A 69 10.16 -0.72 -23.65
C ASN A 69 9.71 0.16 -22.47
N VAL A 70 8.66 -0.28 -21.77
CA VAL A 70 8.12 0.40 -20.58
C VAL A 70 8.99 0.10 -19.35
N LEU A 71 9.86 -0.91 -19.44
CA LEU A 71 10.77 -1.34 -18.39
C LEU A 71 12.20 -1.49 -18.92
N ALA A 72 13.16 -1.00 -18.15
CA ALA A 72 14.58 -1.29 -18.34
C ALA A 72 14.91 -2.73 -17.89
N PRO A 73 16.03 -3.33 -18.36
CA PRO A 73 16.44 -4.68 -17.94
C PRO A 73 16.64 -4.86 -16.43
N TRP A 74 16.94 -3.77 -15.71
CA TRP A 74 17.04 -3.73 -14.25
C TRP A 74 15.72 -3.36 -13.55
N LEU A 75 14.58 -3.57 -14.23
CA LEU A 75 13.23 -3.39 -13.70
C LEU A 75 12.86 -1.95 -13.31
N ALA A 76 13.59 -0.94 -13.80
CA ALA A 76 13.16 0.45 -13.64
C ALA A 76 12.09 0.83 -14.69
N PRO A 77 11.00 1.51 -14.30
CA PRO A 77 9.99 1.99 -15.24
C PRO A 77 10.52 3.15 -16.08
N ILE A 78 10.27 3.09 -17.38
CA ILE A 78 10.56 4.16 -18.33
C ILE A 78 9.26 4.94 -18.53
N ILE A 79 9.25 6.22 -18.10
CA ILE A 79 8.04 7.05 -18.09
C ILE A 79 7.74 7.55 -19.50
N TRP A 80 6.57 7.18 -20.01
CA TRP A 80 6.02 7.68 -21.27
C TRP A 80 4.57 8.11 -21.08
N ASN A 81 4.04 8.90 -22.02
CA ASN A 81 2.62 9.25 -21.99
C ASN A 81 1.76 7.98 -22.09
N GLY A 82 0.88 7.79 -21.09
CA GLY A 82 0.02 6.60 -20.97
C GLY A 82 0.59 5.49 -20.07
N THR A 83 1.82 5.59 -19.56
CA THR A 83 2.40 4.59 -18.64
C THR A 83 2.24 4.96 -17.17
N TYR A 84 1.69 6.14 -16.86
CA TYR A 84 1.47 6.61 -15.50
C TYR A 84 0.04 7.10 -15.33
N ASN A 85 -0.50 6.96 -14.11
CA ASN A 85 -1.76 7.57 -13.73
C ASN A 85 -1.48 8.81 -12.87
N ILE A 86 -1.73 9.99 -13.43
CA ILE A 86 -1.44 11.26 -12.75
C ILE A 86 -2.26 11.46 -11.49
N THR A 87 -3.51 10.98 -11.43
CA THR A 87 -4.36 11.18 -10.23
C THR A 87 -3.85 10.38 -9.05
N MET A 88 -3.28 9.20 -9.30
CA MET A 88 -2.64 8.39 -8.26
C MET A 88 -1.29 8.98 -7.85
N LEU A 89 -0.47 9.43 -8.81
CA LEU A 89 0.82 10.05 -8.51
C LEU A 89 0.67 11.34 -7.68
N ASP A 90 -0.32 12.16 -8.02
CA ASP A 90 -0.63 13.42 -7.34
C ASP A 90 -1.14 13.16 -5.92
N ALA A 91 -2.04 12.18 -5.73
CA ALA A 91 -2.49 11.76 -4.42
C ALA A 91 -1.34 11.23 -3.54
N GLN A 92 -0.42 10.46 -4.12
CA GLN A 92 0.73 9.89 -3.40
C GLN A 92 1.75 10.95 -3.00
N HIS A 93 1.96 11.99 -3.82
CA HIS A 93 3.02 12.99 -3.63
C HIS A 93 2.49 14.39 -3.31
N LYS A 94 1.26 14.51 -2.84
CA LYS A 94 0.54 15.78 -2.61
C LYS A 94 1.34 16.84 -1.87
N ASP A 95 2.12 16.44 -0.86
CA ASP A 95 2.91 17.36 -0.03
C ASP A 95 4.43 17.31 -0.32
N THR A 96 4.81 16.72 -1.46
CA THR A 96 6.21 16.55 -1.84
C THR A 96 6.76 17.82 -2.49
N ARG A 97 7.91 18.30 -2.01
CA ARG A 97 8.61 19.45 -2.60
C ARG A 97 9.70 18.96 -3.55
N ILE A 98 9.57 19.34 -4.83
CA ILE A 98 10.55 18.98 -5.87
C ILE A 98 11.50 20.17 -6.06
N GLY A 99 12.78 19.99 -5.71
CA GLY A 99 13.82 21.00 -5.97
C GLY A 99 14.23 20.98 -7.43
N LEU A 100 14.19 22.14 -8.09
CA LEU A 100 14.68 22.32 -9.45
C LEU A 100 15.92 23.22 -9.43
N PHE A 101 17.06 22.67 -9.83
CA PHE A 101 18.32 23.41 -9.90
C PHE A 101 18.67 23.68 -11.37
N VAL A 102 18.92 24.95 -11.70
CA VAL A 102 19.29 25.39 -13.05
C VAL A 102 20.52 26.27 -12.95
N PHE A 103 21.53 25.97 -13.77
CA PHE A 103 22.75 26.77 -13.86
C PHE A 103 22.72 27.59 -15.15
N GLY A 104 22.81 28.92 -15.00
CA GLY A 104 22.96 29.84 -16.12
C GLY A 104 24.38 30.41 -16.13
N VAL A 105 25.24 29.89 -16.99
CA VAL A 105 26.59 30.43 -17.24
C VAL A 105 26.53 31.30 -18.51
N LYS A 106 27.38 32.34 -18.59
CA LYS A 106 27.45 33.25 -19.75
C LYS A 106 27.51 32.47 -21.08
N LYS A 107 26.97 33.09 -22.14
CA LYS A 107 26.93 32.55 -23.50
C LYS A 107 28.33 32.26 -24.06
#